data_AF-A0AAW9EEU5-F1
#
_entry.id   AF-A0AAW9EEU5-F1
#
_cell.length_a   1.000
_cell.length_b   1.000
_cell.length_c   1.000
_cell.angle_alpha   90.00
_cell.angle_beta   90.00
_cell.angle_gamma   90.00
#
_symmetry.space_group_name_H-M   'P 1'
#
loop_
_entity.id
_entity.type
_entity.pdbx_description
1 polymer ?
#
loop_
_entity_poly.entity_id
_entity_poly.type
_entity_poly.pdbx_seq_one_letter_code
_entity_poly.pdbx_strand_id
1 'polypeptide(L)' 'SKTKPVSDIEKAIACGQTEFGENYVQEGVDKISYFAENKNLVWHFIGPLQSNKTRLVAEHFAWCHTIDRLKIAQRLS' A
#
# COMPACT_ATOMS: atom_id res chain seq x y z
N SER A 1 7.29 -3.90 -2.94
CA SER A 1 8.02 -3.16 -4.00
C SER A 1 8.75 -1.91 -3.49
N LYS A 2 9.07 -1.82 -2.18
CA LYS A 2 9.78 -0.67 -1.61
C LYS A 2 11.02 -0.29 -2.41
N THR A 3 11.20 1.01 -2.67
CA THR A 3 12.34 1.61 -3.40
C THR A 3 12.54 1.10 -4.83
N LYS A 4 11.55 0.41 -5.43
CA LYS A 4 11.59 -0.02 -6.82
C LYS A 4 10.78 0.93 -7.70
N PRO A 5 11.26 1.25 -8.91
CA PRO A 5 10.52 2.04 -9.87
C PRO A 5 9.26 1.31 -10.31
N VAL A 6 8.28 2.08 -10.78
CA VAL A 6 7.02 1.59 -11.33
C VAL A 6 7.23 0.57 -12.46
N SER A 7 8.28 0.75 -13.28
CA SER A 7 8.62 -0.17 -14.37
C SER A 7 8.98 -1.58 -13.91
N ASP A 8 9.51 -1.76 -12.71
CA ASP A 8 9.76 -3.09 -12.15
C ASP A 8 8.47 -3.74 -11.65
N ILE A 9 7.52 -2.91 -11.18
CA ILE A 9 6.18 -3.37 -10.78
C ILE A 9 5.40 -3.82 -12.03
N GLU A 10 5.47 -3.08 -13.13
CA GLU A 10 4.86 -3.47 -14.41
C GLU A 10 5.36 -4.83 -14.91
N LYS A 11 6.66 -5.09 -14.81
CA LYS A 11 7.24 -6.40 -15.16
C LYS A 11 6.70 -7.51 -14.27
N ALA A 12 6.60 -7.26 -12.96
CA ALA A 12 6.04 -8.23 -12.02
C ALA A 12 4.56 -8.52 -12.34
N ILE A 13 3.78 -7.48 -12.66
CA ILE A 13 2.37 -7.60 -13.09
C ILE A 13 2.28 -8.43 -14.37
N ALA A 14 3.17 -8.20 -15.35
CA ALA A 14 3.21 -8.99 -16.58
C ALA A 14 3.55 -10.48 -16.32
N CYS A 15 4.23 -10.79 -15.22
CA CYS A 15 4.47 -12.15 -14.74
C CYS A 15 3.33 -12.72 -13.88
N GLY A 16 2.22 -12.01 -13.73
CA GLY A 16 1.05 -12.44 -12.96
C GLY A 16 1.06 -12.05 -11.48
N GLN A 17 2.00 -11.23 -11.02
CA GLN A 17 2.01 -10.74 -9.64
C GLN A 17 0.90 -9.70 -9.44
N THR A 18 0.02 -9.93 -8.47
CA THR A 18 -1.11 -9.05 -8.15
C THR A 18 -0.99 -8.36 -6.79
N GLU A 19 -0.21 -8.93 -5.86
CA GLU A 19 -0.11 -8.44 -4.49
C GLU A 19 1.23 -7.71 -4.25
N PHE A 20 1.18 -6.47 -3.75
CA PHE A 20 2.36 -5.64 -3.52
C PHE A 20 2.38 -5.04 -2.11
N GLY A 21 3.52 -5.18 -1.43
CA GLY A 21 3.77 -4.58 -0.13
C GLY A 21 4.58 -3.28 -0.21
N GLU A 22 4.13 -2.23 0.49
CA GLU A 22 4.83 -0.95 0.62
C GLU A 22 5.06 -0.54 2.08
N ASN A 23 6.20 0.11 2.32
CA ASN A 23 6.63 0.53 3.66
C ASN A 23 6.38 2.02 3.92
N TYR A 24 6.30 2.85 2.88
CA TYR A 24 6.14 4.29 2.98
C TYR A 24 4.80 4.70 2.38
N VAL A 25 3.98 5.38 3.18
CA VAL A 25 2.59 5.72 2.80
C VAL A 25 2.55 6.52 1.50
N GLN A 26 3.35 7.59 1.39
CA GLN A 26 3.30 8.45 0.20
C GLN A 26 3.74 7.72 -1.07
N GLU A 27 4.88 7.02 -1.01
CA GLU A 27 5.37 6.21 -2.14
C GLU A 27 4.33 5.17 -2.58
N GLY A 28 3.66 4.52 -1.62
CA GLY A 28 2.62 3.55 -1.94
C GLY A 28 1.36 4.18 -2.52
N VAL A 29 0.89 5.31 -1.99
CA VAL A 29 -0.26 6.04 -2.56
C VAL A 29 0.03 6.50 -4.00
N ASP A 30 1.24 6.98 -4.27
CA ASP A 30 1.63 7.42 -5.61
C ASP A 30 1.62 6.23 -6.59
N LYS A 31 2.09 5.05 -6.17
CA LYS A 31 2.05 3.81 -6.96
C LYS A 31 0.62 3.28 -7.15
N ILE A 32 -0.19 3.27 -6.10
CA ILE A 32 -1.61 2.88 -6.17
C ILE A 32 -2.34 3.76 -7.18
N SER A 33 -2.12 5.08 -7.12
CA SER A 33 -2.71 6.04 -8.04
C SER A 33 -2.23 5.82 -9.48
N TYR A 34 -0.94 5.52 -9.67
CA TYR A 34 -0.39 5.21 -11.00
C TYR A 34 -1.07 3.98 -11.62
N PHE A 35 -1.33 2.95 -10.82
CA PHE A 35 -1.95 1.70 -11.26
C PHE A 35 -3.47 1.65 -11.05
N ALA A 36 -4.15 2.78 -10.85
CA ALA A 36 -5.57 2.82 -10.47
C ALA A 36 -6.51 2.13 -11.48
N GLU A 37 -6.14 2.10 -12.77
CA GLU A 37 -6.89 1.40 -13.82
C GLU A 37 -6.82 -0.13 -13.68
N ASN A 38 -5.78 -0.67 -13.03
CA ASN A 38 -5.62 -2.10 -12.81
C ASN A 38 -6.25 -2.55 -11.48
N LYS A 39 -7.55 -2.88 -11.54
CA LYS A 39 -8.35 -3.27 -10.37
C LYS A 39 -8.00 -4.64 -9.77
N ASN A 40 -7.12 -5.41 -10.42
CA ASN A 40 -6.70 -6.72 -9.92
C ASN A 40 -5.55 -6.63 -8.92
N LEU A 41 -4.98 -5.44 -8.70
CA LEU A 41 -3.86 -5.25 -7.79
C LEU A 41 -4.34 -5.06 -6.35
N VAL A 42 -3.67 -5.74 -5.43
CA VAL A 42 -3.89 -5.63 -3.99
C VAL A 42 -2.65 -5.02 -3.36
N TRP A 43 -2.86 -3.92 -2.63
CA TRP A 43 -1.79 -3.18 -1.99
C TRP A 43 -1.83 -3.34 -0.48
N HIS A 44 -0.71 -3.78 0.08
CA HIS A 44 -0.51 -4.05 1.50
C HIS A 44 0.45 -3.02 2.09
N PHE A 45 0.02 -2.36 3.17
CA PHE A 45 0.91 -1.54 3.97
C PHE A 45 1.59 -2.42 5.03
N ILE A 46 2.91 -2.52 4.95
CA ILE A 46 3.74 -3.39 5.80
C ILE A 46 4.83 -2.60 6.58
N GLY A 47 4.79 -1.26 6.52
CA GLY A 47 5.69 -0.37 7.25
C GLY A 47 5.14 0.08 8.60
N PRO A 48 5.95 0.70 9.47
CA PRO A 48 5.45 1.29 10.72
C PRO A 48 4.45 2.43 10.42
N LEU A 49 3.25 2.37 11.02
CA LEU A 49 2.19 3.34 10.76
C LEU A 49 2.19 4.50 11.77
N GLN A 50 2.42 5.71 11.27
CA GLN A 50 2.25 6.92 12.06
C GLN A 50 0.77 7.31 12.15
N SER A 51 0.32 7.78 13.32
CA SER A 51 -1.10 8.06 13.58
C SER A 51 -1.71 9.11 12.65
N ASN A 52 -0.93 10.10 12.20
CA ASN A 52 -1.37 11.14 11.27
C ASN A 52 -1.51 10.64 9.81
N LYS A 53 -0.99 9.46 9.47
CA LYS A 53 -1.06 8.87 8.13
C LYS A 53 -2.07 7.73 8.01
N THR A 54 -2.76 7.40 9.10
CA THR A 54 -3.81 6.37 9.16
C THR A 54 -4.87 6.53 8.07
N ARG A 55 -5.35 7.76 7.86
CA ARG A 55 -6.36 8.06 6.84
C ARG A 55 -5.94 7.65 5.43
N LEU A 56 -4.72 8.01 5.01
CA LEU A 56 -4.19 7.65 3.69
C LEU A 56 -4.06 6.13 3.53
N VAL A 57 -3.68 5.42 4.59
CA VAL A 57 -3.62 3.95 4.54
C VAL A 57 -5.03 3.36 4.38
N ALA A 58 -6.01 3.85 5.14
CA ALA A 58 -7.39 3.37 5.05
C ALA A 58 -8.06 3.66 3.69
N GLU A 59 -7.76 4.81 3.07
CA GLU A 59 -8.38 5.23 1.81
C GLU A 59 -7.76 4.53 0.58
N HIS A 60 -6.50 4.11 0.64
CA HIS A 60 -5.78 3.61 -0.54
C HIS A 60 -5.34 2.14 -0.47
N PHE A 61 -5.04 1.60 0.72
CA PHE A 61 -4.52 0.25 0.85
C PHE A 61 -5.63 -0.75 1.20
N ALA A 62 -5.53 -1.95 0.65
CA ALA A 62 -6.46 -3.05 0.95
C ALA A 62 -6.14 -3.70 2.31
N TRP A 63 -4.86 -3.74 2.68
CA TRP A 63 -4.40 -4.39 3.91
C TRP A 63 -3.40 -3.52 4.67
N CYS A 64 -3.44 -3.60 6.00
CA CYS A 64 -2.46 -3.00 6.90
C CYS A 64 -1.98 -4.06 7.89
N HIS A 65 -0.70 -4.44 7.81
CA HIS A 65 -0.15 -5.57 8.58
C HIS A 65 0.48 -5.15 9.91
N THR A 66 0.63 -3.84 10.13
CA THR A 66 1.45 -3.27 11.20
C THR A 66 0.62 -2.55 12.27
N ILE A 67 -0.60 -3.03 12.50
CA ILE A 67 -1.46 -2.52 13.57
C ILE A 67 -0.95 -3.07 14.92
N ASP A 68 -0.27 -2.23 15.69
CA ASP A 68 0.33 -2.59 16.98
C ASP A 68 -0.39 -1.96 18.18
N ARG A 69 -1.32 -1.02 17.96
CA ARG A 69 -2.01 -0.25 19.00
C ARG A 69 -3.49 -0.08 18.68
N LEU A 70 -4.35 -0.24 19.70
CA LEU A 70 -5.80 -0.07 19.57
C LEU A 70 -6.19 1.30 18.97
N LYS A 71 -5.50 2.38 19.37
CA LYS A 71 -5.73 3.73 18.84
C LYS A 71 -5.53 3.82 17.32
N ILE A 72 -4.62 3.03 16.76
CA ILE A 72 -4.37 2.99 15.31
C ILE A 72 -5.50 2.24 14.60
N ALA A 73 -5.91 1.09 15.15
CA ALA A 73 -7.04 0.32 14.62
C ALA A 73 -8.34 1.15 14.57
N GLN A 74 -8.65 1.88 15.65
CA GLN A 74 -9.84 2.74 15.71
C GLN A 74 -9.85 3.88 14.69
N ARG A 75 -8.70 4.28 14.15
CA ARG A 75 -8.60 5.33 13.12
C ARG A 75 -8.66 4.80 11.70
N LEU A 76 -8.59 3.48 11.53
CA LEU A 76 -8.71 2.80 10.24
C LEU A 76 -10.15 2.33 9.95
N SER A 77 -11.01 2.28 10.98
CA SER A 77 -12.45 2.01 10.88
C SER A 77 -13.24 3.28 10.64
#